data_AF-A0ABD5WQT0-F1
#
_entry.id   AF-A0ABD5WQT0-F1
#
_cell.length_a   1.000
_cell.length_b   1.000
_cell.length_c   1.000
_cell.angle_alpha   90.00
_cell.angle_beta   90.00
_cell.angle_gamma   90.00
#
_symmetry.space_group_name_H-M   'P 1'
#
loop_
_entity.id
_entity.type
_entity.pdbx_description
1 polymer ?
#
loop_
_entity_poly.entity_id
_entity_poly.type
_entity_poly.pdbx_seq_one_letter_code
_entity_poly.pdbx_strand_id
1 'polypeptide(L)'
;MVGLERGTVEIRSYRPEWGRHYEAEVERLQSVAGERLLDFEHIGSTAVEGLAAKPVIDLYREKLAFRDYLRDHPEVAAEYEELKRELADGHADDRDAYTAKKGEFVERVLADALDRE
;
A
#
# COMPACT_ATOMS: atom_id res chain seq x y z
N MET A 1 -16.14 -0.09 12.67
CA MET A 1 -15.96 -0.70 11.33
C MET A 1 -14.72 -0.10 10.72
N VAL A 2 -13.77 -0.94 10.31
CA VAL A 2 -12.59 -0.54 9.53
C VAL A 2 -12.96 -0.61 8.04
N GLY A 3 -12.34 0.23 7.23
CA GLY A 3 -12.63 0.40 5.81
C GLY A 3 -13.49 1.63 5.51
N LEU A 4 -13.36 2.11 4.28
CA LEU A 4 -14.15 3.17 3.66
C LEU A 4 -14.46 2.75 2.23
N GLU A 5 -15.57 3.24 1.68
CA GLU A 5 -15.86 3.07 0.25
C GLU A 5 -14.79 3.76 -0.59
N ARG A 6 -14.38 3.13 -1.71
CA ARG A 6 -13.38 3.73 -2.62
C ARG A 6 -13.84 5.13 -3.04
N GLY A 7 -12.94 6.10 -2.94
CA GLY A 7 -13.21 7.51 -3.27
C GLY A 7 -13.78 8.35 -2.11
N THR A 8 -14.01 7.77 -0.93
CA THR A 8 -14.55 8.52 0.22
C THR A 8 -13.47 8.95 1.23
N VAL A 9 -13.77 10.03 1.97
CA VAL A 9 -12.90 10.58 3.01
C VAL A 9 -13.69 10.79 4.30
N GLU A 10 -13.39 10.01 5.33
CA GLU A 10 -13.96 10.16 6.68
C GLU A 10 -12.84 10.02 7.72
N ILE A 11 -12.79 10.95 8.68
CA ILE A 11 -11.86 10.91 9.81
C ILE A 11 -12.62 10.46 11.06
N ARG A 12 -12.05 9.52 11.79
CA ARG A 12 -12.61 9.01 13.05
C ARG A 12 -11.61 9.20 14.18
N SER A 13 -12.12 9.46 15.38
CA SER A 13 -11.31 9.42 16.60
C SER A 13 -10.64 8.07 16.75
N TYR A 14 -9.46 8.06 17.37
CA TYR A 14 -8.69 6.85 17.63
C TYR A 14 -9.54 5.75 18.26
N ARG A 15 -9.29 4.52 17.83
CA ARG A 15 -9.96 3.32 18.29
C ARG A 15 -8.92 2.22 18.58
N PRO A 16 -8.79 1.74 19.82
CA PRO A 16 -7.88 0.64 20.17
C PRO A 16 -8.08 -0.62 19.32
N GLU A 17 -9.30 -0.81 18.79
CA GLU A 17 -9.64 -1.93 17.93
C GLU A 17 -8.87 -1.93 16.60
N TRP A 18 -8.28 -0.81 16.17
CA TRP A 18 -7.46 -0.76 14.96
C TRP A 18 -6.26 -1.72 15.03
N GLY A 19 -5.63 -1.91 16.20
CA GLY A 19 -4.56 -2.90 16.37
C GLY A 19 -5.05 -4.33 16.15
N ARG A 20 -6.24 -4.67 16.68
CA ARG A 20 -6.85 -6.00 16.45
C ARG A 20 -7.21 -6.24 15.00
N HIS A 21 -7.65 -5.18 14.30
CA HIS A 21 -7.95 -5.26 12.88
C HIS A 21 -6.68 -5.46 12.04
N TYR A 22 -5.56 -4.85 12.43
CA TYR A 22 -4.26 -5.14 11.84
C TYR A 22 -3.85 -6.60 12.06
N GLU A 23 -3.90 -7.11 13.29
CA GLU A 23 -3.52 -8.49 13.61
C GLU A 23 -4.35 -9.51 12.82
N ALA A 24 -5.67 -9.33 12.78
CA ALA A 24 -6.57 -10.21 12.04
C ALA A 24 -6.30 -10.19 10.53
N GLU A 25 -5.92 -9.04 9.98
CA GLU A 25 -5.59 -8.92 8.57
C GLU A 25 -4.24 -9.57 8.24
N VAL A 26 -3.24 -9.43 9.12
CA VAL A 26 -1.97 -10.15 9.03
C VAL A 26 -2.19 -11.66 9.07
N GLU A 27 -2.99 -12.16 10.02
CA GLU A 27 -3.31 -13.59 10.13
C GLU A 27 -4.02 -14.09 8.87
N ARG A 28 -4.99 -13.33 8.36
CA ARG A 28 -5.68 -13.64 7.11
C ARG A 28 -4.70 -13.73 5.94
N LEU A 29 -3.81 -12.75 5.78
CA LEU A 29 -2.82 -12.73 4.71
C LEU A 29 -1.81 -13.87 4.83
N GLN A 30 -1.31 -14.14 6.05
CA GLN A 30 -0.42 -15.28 6.33
C GLN A 30 -1.08 -16.62 6.00
N SER A 31 -2.38 -16.79 6.30
CA SER A 31 -3.11 -18.02 6.00
C SER A 31 -3.21 -18.32 4.50
N VAL A 32 -3.21 -17.28 3.65
CA VAL A 32 -3.28 -17.41 2.19
C VAL A 32 -1.89 -17.55 1.57
N ALA A 33 -0.91 -16.81 2.08
CA ALA A 33 0.44 -16.76 1.53
C ALA A 33 1.44 -17.77 2.15
N GLY A 34 1.07 -18.53 3.20
CA GLY A 34 1.88 -19.63 3.73
C GLY A 34 3.19 -19.20 4.43
N GLU A 35 4.16 -20.12 4.56
CA GLU A 35 5.46 -19.93 5.26
C GLU A 35 6.42 -18.92 4.58
N ARG A 36 5.93 -18.18 3.60
CA ARG A 36 6.65 -17.20 2.80
C ARG A 36 6.88 -15.92 3.60
N LEU A 37 7.66 -16.03 4.69
CA LEU A 37 8.19 -14.96 5.57
C LEU A 37 7.58 -13.57 5.31
N LEU A 38 6.34 -13.38 5.77
CA LEU A 38 5.67 -12.09 5.65
C LEU A 38 5.94 -11.31 6.92
N ASP A 39 6.91 -10.40 6.86
CA ASP A 39 7.08 -9.40 7.89
C ASP A 39 6.11 -8.26 7.61
N PHE A 40 5.14 -8.08 8.51
CA PHE A 40 4.16 -7.01 8.44
C PHE A 40 4.41 -6.06 9.61
N GLU A 41 4.32 -4.77 9.32
CA GLU A 41 4.31 -3.72 10.34
C GLU A 41 3.03 -2.90 10.18
N HIS A 42 2.36 -2.60 11.30
CA HIS A 42 1.23 -1.67 11.34
C HIS A 42 1.77 -0.26 11.22
N ILE A 43 1.49 0.39 10.10
CA ILE A 43 1.94 1.76 9.84
C ILE A 43 0.75 2.70 9.63
N GLY A 44 1.05 3.96 9.33
CA GLY A 44 0.03 4.97 9.09
C GLY A 44 -0.61 5.50 10.36
N SER A 45 -1.59 6.38 10.22
CA SER A 45 -2.17 7.09 11.38
C SER A 45 -2.97 6.18 12.31
N THR A 46 -3.45 5.03 11.83
CA THR A 46 -4.17 4.05 12.66
C THR A 46 -3.26 3.25 13.59
N ALA A 47 -1.93 3.28 13.36
CA ALA A 47 -0.93 2.69 14.25
C ALA A 47 -0.52 3.62 15.41
N VAL A 48 -0.95 4.89 15.40
CA VAL A 48 -0.58 5.88 16.42
C VAL A 48 -1.71 6.01 17.45
N GLU A 49 -1.44 5.61 18.70
CA GLU A 49 -2.40 5.72 19.79
C GLU A 49 -2.88 7.16 20.01
N GLY A 50 -4.19 7.34 20.14
CA GLY A 50 -4.81 8.65 20.36
C GLY A 50 -4.95 9.54 19.13
N LEU A 51 -4.40 9.15 17.97
CA LEU A 51 -4.49 9.95 16.75
C LEU A 51 -5.78 9.67 15.97
N ALA A 52 -6.53 10.73 15.65
CA ALA A 52 -7.67 10.62 14.73
C ALA A 52 -7.18 10.34 13.30
N ALA A 53 -7.81 9.40 12.63
CA ALA A 53 -7.36 8.89 11.33
C ALA A 53 -8.55 8.45 10.46
N LYS A 54 -8.29 8.28 9.15
CA LYS A 54 -9.17 7.47 8.30
C LYS A 54 -9.08 6.02 8.80
N PRO A 55 -10.19 5.28 8.96
CA PRO A 55 -10.17 3.93 9.51
C PRO A 55 -9.66 2.91 8.49
N VAL A 56 -8.44 3.10 8.00
CA VAL A 56 -7.74 2.27 7.02
C VAL A 56 -6.47 1.73 7.68
N ILE A 57 -6.25 0.42 7.58
CA ILE A 57 -5.03 -0.23 8.09
C ILE A 57 -4.01 -0.23 6.97
N ASP A 58 -2.85 0.37 7.20
CA ASP A 58 -1.73 0.35 6.28
C ASP A 58 -0.74 -0.76 6.71
N LEU A 59 -0.31 -1.58 5.75
CA LEU A 59 0.68 -2.63 5.94
C LEU A 59 1.97 -2.28 5.17
N TYR A 60 3.14 -2.47 5.76
CA TYR A 60 4.41 -2.09 5.09
C TYR A 60 4.90 -3.10 4.03
N ARG A 61 4.39 -4.34 4.02
CA ARG A 61 4.90 -5.42 3.14
C ARG A 61 4.91 -5.06 1.66
N GLU A 62 3.81 -4.50 1.14
CA GLU A 62 3.73 -4.11 -0.28
C GLU A 62 4.82 -3.10 -0.63
N LYS A 63 5.12 -2.17 0.28
CA LYS A 63 6.18 -1.17 0.05
C LYS A 63 7.56 -1.81 0.02
N LEU A 64 7.81 -2.82 0.86
CA LEU A 64 9.05 -3.59 0.84
C LEU A 64 9.17 -4.43 -0.42
N ALA A 65 8.13 -5.20 -0.77
CA ALA A 65 8.11 -6.05 -1.97
C ALA A 65 8.31 -5.22 -3.25
N PHE A 66 7.61 -4.09 -3.39
CA PHE A 66 7.79 -3.17 -4.50
C PHE A 66 9.22 -2.61 -4.54
N ARG A 67 9.76 -2.15 -3.41
CA ARG A 67 11.13 -1.62 -3.33
C ARG A 67 12.16 -2.67 -3.75
N ASP A 68 12.07 -3.87 -3.20
CA ASP A 68 13.06 -4.92 -3.44
C ASP A 68 12.95 -5.44 -4.88
N TYR A 69 11.72 -5.56 -5.41
CA TYR A 69 11.53 -5.86 -6.83
C TYR A 69 12.17 -4.82 -7.74
N LEU A 70 12.00 -3.51 -7.49
CA LEU A 70 12.65 -2.48 -8.31
C LEU A 70 14.19 -2.49 -8.19
N ARG A 71 14.74 -2.89 -7.04
CA ARG A 71 16.20 -3.03 -6.87
C ARG A 71 16.74 -4.20 -7.68
N ASP A 72 15.99 -5.29 -7.75
CA ASP A 72 16.37 -6.50 -8.47
C ASP A 72 16.08 -6.42 -9.98
N HIS A 73 15.25 -5.45 -10.41
CA HIS A 73 14.85 -5.23 -11.81
C HIS A 73 15.09 -3.79 -12.25
N PRO A 74 16.35 -3.41 -12.57
CA PRO A 74 16.69 -2.07 -13.02
C PRO A 74 15.87 -1.59 -14.22
N GLU A 75 15.47 -2.50 -15.11
CA GLU A 75 14.59 -2.23 -16.25
C GLU A 75 13.19 -1.77 -15.83
N VAL A 76 12.62 -2.39 -14.78
CA VAL A 76 11.31 -2.01 -14.24
C VAL A 76 11.42 -0.71 -13.43
N ALA A 77 12.57 -0.48 -12.76
CA ALA A 77 12.86 0.79 -12.11
C ALA A 77 12.94 1.95 -13.11
N ALA A 78 13.55 1.73 -14.29
CA ALA A 78 13.59 2.71 -15.36
C ALA A 78 12.19 3.00 -15.91
N GLU A 79 11.37 1.97 -16.17
CA GLU A 79 9.97 2.13 -16.59
C GLU A 79 9.17 2.95 -15.56
N TYR A 80 9.38 2.69 -14.27
CA TYR A 80 8.72 3.43 -13.20
C TYR A 80 9.16 4.90 -13.14
N GLU A 81 10.42 5.19 -13.44
CA GLU A 81 10.93 6.56 -13.52
C GLU A 81 10.31 7.33 -14.69
N GLU A 82 10.28 6.73 -15.87
CA GLU A 82 9.68 7.31 -17.07
C GLU A 82 8.20 7.62 -16.84
N LEU A 83 7.44 6.64 -16.31
CA LEU A 83 6.03 6.83 -15.95
C LEU A 83 5.84 8.01 -15.00
N LYS A 84 6.66 8.13 -13.94
CA LYS A 84 6.53 9.24 -12.99
C LYS A 84 6.75 10.59 -13.64
N ARG A 85 7.69 10.69 -14.58
CA ARG A 85 7.96 11.94 -15.33
C ARG A 85 6.79 12.28 -16.25
N GLU A 86 6.30 11.32 -17.02
CA GLU A 86 5.14 11.50 -17.90
C GLU A 86 3.89 11.92 -17.12
N LEU A 87 3.63 11.27 -15.98
CA LEU A 87 2.50 11.62 -15.14
C LEU A 87 2.65 12.99 -14.49
N ALA A 88 3.86 13.38 -14.09
CA ALA A 88 4.10 14.71 -13.53
C ALA A 88 3.90 15.82 -14.58
N ASP A 89 4.34 15.59 -15.81
CA ASP A 89 4.18 16.55 -16.91
C ASP A 89 2.71 16.66 -17.36
N GLY A 90 1.97 15.55 -17.35
CA GLY A 90 0.58 15.49 -17.81
C GLY A 90 -0.50 15.79 -16.77
N HIS A 91 -0.18 15.70 -15.47
CA HIS A 91 -1.16 15.79 -14.36
C HIS A 91 -0.68 16.70 -13.21
N ALA A 92 0.12 17.74 -13.52
CA ALA A 92 0.70 18.63 -12.50
C ALA A 92 -0.36 19.24 -11.55
N ASP A 93 -1.56 19.54 -12.07
CA ASP A 93 -2.67 20.13 -11.31
C ASP A 93 -3.75 19.11 -10.90
N ASP A 94 -3.59 17.83 -11.27
CA ASP A 94 -4.55 16.75 -10.98
C ASP A 94 -3.86 15.59 -10.25
N ARG A 95 -3.72 15.77 -8.94
CA ARG A 95 -3.07 14.80 -8.05
C ARG A 95 -3.82 13.47 -7.97
N ASP A 96 -5.14 13.48 -8.16
CA ASP A 96 -5.96 12.26 -8.07
C ASP A 96 -5.73 11.39 -9.30
N ALA A 97 -5.72 11.99 -10.49
CA ALA A 97 -5.37 11.30 -11.74
C ALA A 97 -3.92 10.77 -11.72
N TYR A 98 -2.97 11.56 -11.21
CA TYR A 98 -1.59 11.11 -11.00
C TYR A 98 -1.53 9.87 -10.10
N THR A 99 -2.24 9.90 -8.97
CA THR A 99 -2.20 8.82 -7.96
C THR A 99 -2.86 7.55 -8.49
N ALA A 100 -3.99 7.67 -9.19
CA ALA A 100 -4.70 6.53 -9.77
C ALA A 100 -3.83 5.80 -10.81
N LYS A 101 -3.27 6.53 -11.78
CA LYS A 101 -2.43 5.94 -12.85
C LYS A 101 -1.13 5.34 -12.32
N LYS A 102 -0.50 5.99 -11.34
CA LYS A 102 0.65 5.41 -10.64
C LYS A 102 0.27 4.14 -9.89
N GLY A 103 -0.94 4.09 -9.34
CA GLY A 103 -1.50 2.93 -8.66
C GLY A 103 -1.52 1.69 -9.55
N GLU A 104 -2.00 1.82 -10.80
CA GLU A 104 -2.05 0.70 -11.76
C GLU A 104 -0.69 0.06 -12.01
N PHE A 105 0.37 0.88 -12.14
CA PHE A 105 1.73 0.37 -12.29
C PHE A 105 2.23 -0.34 -11.03
N VAL A 106 1.98 0.26 -9.86
CA VAL A 106 2.40 -0.32 -8.57
C VAL A 106 1.69 -1.66 -8.35
N GLU A 107 0.39 -1.75 -8.64
CA GLU A 107 -0.39 -2.99 -8.55
C GLU A 107 0.17 -4.09 -9.47
N ARG A 108 0.54 -3.75 -10.71
CA ARG A 108 1.19 -4.70 -11.63
C ARG A 108 2.53 -5.22 -11.10
N VAL A 109 3.41 -4.32 -10.67
CA VAL A 109 4.73 -4.71 -10.14
C VAL A 109 4.59 -5.50 -8.85
N LEU A 110 3.60 -5.18 -8.01
CA LEU A 110 3.30 -5.97 -6.82
C LEU A 110 2.81 -7.37 -7.19
N ALA A 111 1.97 -7.53 -8.21
CA ALA A 111 1.60 -8.87 -8.69
C ALA A 111 2.85 -9.65 -9.10
N ASP A 112 3.73 -9.07 -9.93
CA ASP A 112 4.97 -9.74 -10.34
C ASP A 112 5.94 -10.02 -9.17
N ALA A 113 6.01 -9.12 -8.19
CA ALA A 113 6.87 -9.27 -7.02
C ALA A 113 6.38 -10.36 -6.07
N LEU A 114 5.08 -10.60 -6.04
CA LEU A 114 4.42 -11.55 -5.16
C LEU A 114 4.12 -12.90 -5.83
N ASP A 115 4.11 -12.95 -7.18
CA ASP A 115 3.91 -14.16 -7.99
C ASP A 115 5.21 -14.95 -8.23
N ARG A 116 6.38 -14.39 -7.91
CA ARG A 116 7.71 -14.99 -8.16
C ARG A 116 8.10 -16.17 -7.26
N GLU A 117 7.14 -16.99 -6.89
CA GLU A 117 7.36 -18.14 -6.02
C GLU A 117 6.54 -19.35 -6.45
#